data_AF-A0A671W9E0-F1
#
_entry.id   AF-A0A671W9E0-F1
#
_cell.length_a   1.000
_cell.length_b   1.000
_cell.length_c   1.000
_cell.angle_alpha   90.00
_cell.angle_beta   90.00
_cell.angle_gamma   90.00
#
_symmetry.space_group_name_H-M   'P 1'
#
loop_
_entity.id
_entity.type
_entity.pdbx_description
1 polymer ?
#
loop_
_entity_poly.entity_id
_entity_poly.type
_entity_poly.pdbx_seq_one_letter_code
_entity_poly.pdbx_strand_id
1 'polypeptide(L)'
;RGTVTPKDFQSSLVLMTFCFHHAATSCSKSCYCSESDSGGKTVRCSNLQLTEIPQDFPNDTRRIYLDFNLFTTVPTNAFAGLPHLVELDLSHNELSQLEQGAFRGLGSSLQFLDLSSNKLVNFNSEAFEGLQARANLTNNPWHCDCSLQMALPHVDLEPASLKGIVCQTSDPEEIGVQGLSFLLAPDIDLCVVMKRTTDVAMLVVMFGWFTMVISYLVYYVRANQEDARRHLEYLKSLPSKPMQPSPDE
;
A
#
# COMPACT_ATOMS: atom_id res chain seq x y z
N ARG A 1 26.21 52.29 59.50
CA ARG A 1 24.89 52.48 58.84
C ARG A 1 25.05 51.98 57.41
N GLY A 2 24.38 50.94 56.91
CA GLY A 2 23.29 50.15 57.44
C GLY A 2 23.53 48.65 57.21
N THR A 3 22.94 47.87 58.10
CA THR A 3 22.89 46.42 58.14
C THR A 3 21.99 45.88 57.02
N VAL A 4 22.52 44.98 56.19
CA VAL A 4 21.72 44.21 55.22
C VAL A 4 20.83 43.24 56.01
N THR A 5 19.52 43.37 55.87
CA THR A 5 18.52 42.56 56.56
C THR A 5 18.22 41.27 55.77
N PRO A 6 17.82 40.17 56.46
CA PRO A 6 17.59 38.87 55.84
C PRO A 6 16.21 38.79 55.16
N LYS A 7 15.88 39.74 54.28
CA LYS A 7 14.63 39.75 53.51
C LYS A 7 14.82 39.69 52.00
N ASP A 8 16.05 39.85 51.49
CA ASP A 8 16.32 39.82 50.05
C ASP A 8 16.61 38.42 49.49
N PHE A 9 16.64 37.38 50.33
CA PHE A 9 16.89 36.00 49.88
C PHE A 9 15.62 35.25 49.43
N GLN A 10 14.42 35.83 49.62
CA GLN A 10 13.17 35.17 49.24
C GLN A 10 12.75 35.40 47.78
N SER A 11 13.18 36.49 47.12
CA SER A 11 12.81 36.75 45.72
C SER A 11 13.59 35.91 44.71
N SER A 12 14.75 35.36 45.09
CA SER A 12 15.57 34.56 44.16
C SER A 12 15.19 33.08 44.10
N LEU A 13 14.49 32.56 45.13
CA LEU A 13 14.08 31.15 45.17
C LEU A 13 12.79 30.91 44.39
N VAL A 14 11.90 31.90 44.32
CA VAL A 14 10.60 31.79 43.63
C VAL A 14 10.79 31.65 42.12
N LEU A 15 11.76 32.35 41.50
CA LEU A 15 12.05 32.19 40.07
C LEU A 15 12.62 30.80 39.71
N MET A 16 13.38 30.18 40.61
CA MET A 16 13.92 28.83 40.36
C MET A 16 12.85 27.73 40.53
N THR A 17 11.80 27.98 41.29
CA THR A 17 10.66 27.05 41.43
C THR A 17 9.65 27.13 40.29
N PHE A 18 9.64 28.19 39.49
CA PHE A 18 8.78 28.29 38.29
C PHE A 18 9.31 27.52 37.08
N CYS A 19 10.58 27.11 37.06
CA CYS A 19 11.14 26.29 35.97
C CYS A 19 10.79 24.79 36.07
N PHE A 20 10.21 24.32 37.17
CA PHE A 20 10.02 22.88 37.42
C PHE A 20 8.56 22.41 37.53
N HIS A 21 7.55 23.26 37.29
CA HIS A 21 6.14 22.88 37.49
C HIS A 21 5.18 23.14 36.30
N HIS A 22 5.69 23.47 35.12
CA HIS A 22 4.87 23.54 33.90
C HIS A 22 5.42 22.63 32.79
N ALA A 23 5.30 21.31 33.00
CA ALA A 23 5.36 20.34 31.91
C ALA A 23 4.74 18.99 32.31
N ALA A 24 3.59 18.98 32.97
CA ALA A 24 2.78 17.77 33.05
C ALA A 24 1.80 17.74 31.87
N THR A 25 2.33 17.55 30.65
CA THR A 25 1.51 17.26 29.46
C THR A 25 1.87 15.87 28.95
N SER A 26 0.93 14.94 29.17
CA SER A 26 0.80 13.55 28.69
C SER A 26 1.81 13.04 27.63
N CYS A 27 3.09 12.92 28.00
CA CYS A 27 4.10 12.25 27.20
C CYS A 27 4.34 10.86 27.77
N SER A 28 4.57 9.85 26.90
CA SER A 28 5.01 8.53 27.35
C SER A 28 6.27 8.64 28.21
N LYS A 29 6.34 7.90 29.31
CA LYS A 29 7.44 7.96 30.29
C LYS A 29 8.82 7.70 29.69
N SER A 30 8.88 7.03 28.53
CA SER A 30 10.11 6.65 27.86
C SER A 30 10.57 7.68 26.81
N CYS A 31 9.70 8.57 26.36
CA CYS A 31 10.01 9.50 25.26
C CYS A 31 10.12 10.94 25.75
N TYR A 32 10.85 11.75 25.00
CA TYR A 32 10.98 13.18 25.24
C TYR A 32 10.01 13.95 24.35
N CYS A 33 9.19 14.81 24.95
CA CYS A 33 8.27 15.69 24.22
C CYS A 33 8.69 17.15 24.37
N SER A 34 8.75 17.87 23.25
CA SER A 34 9.02 19.32 23.22
C SER A 34 8.00 20.05 22.36
N GLU A 35 7.70 21.29 22.72
CA GLU A 35 6.87 22.17 21.88
C GLU A 35 7.70 22.71 20.70
N SER A 36 7.07 22.78 19.53
CA SER A 36 7.67 23.35 18.31
C SER A 36 7.31 24.83 18.19
N ASP A 37 8.26 25.67 17.77
CA ASP A 37 8.06 27.12 17.57
C ASP A 37 6.94 27.45 16.58
N SER A 38 6.64 26.52 15.66
CA SER A 38 5.55 26.60 14.67
C SER A 38 4.18 26.09 15.18
N GLY A 39 4.07 25.82 16.48
CA GLY A 39 2.93 25.17 17.12
C GLY A 39 2.93 23.64 16.95
N GLY A 40 2.39 22.94 17.95
CA GLY A 40 2.31 21.47 18.00
C GLY A 40 3.48 20.82 18.76
N LYS A 41 3.30 19.56 19.16
CA LYS A 41 4.31 18.81 19.92
C LYS A 41 5.19 17.97 19.00
N THR A 42 6.47 17.87 19.38
CA THR A 42 7.45 16.98 18.78
C THR A 42 7.76 15.90 19.79
N VAL A 43 7.57 14.64 19.40
CA VAL A 43 7.86 13.46 20.22
C VAL A 43 9.15 12.83 19.70
N ARG A 44 10.15 12.69 20.57
CA ARG A 44 11.44 12.06 20.27
C ARG A 44 11.60 10.82 21.14
N CYS A 45 11.66 9.67 20.47
CA CYS A 45 11.82 8.35 21.05
C CYS A 45 13.05 7.63 20.43
N SER A 46 14.04 8.38 19.96
CA SER A 46 15.17 7.84 19.19
C SER A 46 16.17 7.09 20.07
N ASN A 47 16.70 5.96 19.59
CA ASN A 47 17.75 5.18 20.27
C ASN A 47 17.41 4.76 21.71
N LEU A 48 16.20 4.24 21.90
CA LEU A 48 15.71 3.78 23.20
C LEU A 48 15.56 2.25 23.29
N GLN A 49 16.07 1.52 22.28
CA GLN A 49 15.97 0.06 22.17
C GLN A 49 14.52 -0.45 22.25
N LEU A 50 13.58 0.36 21.75
CA LEU A 50 12.16 0.00 21.77
C LEU A 50 11.89 -1.10 20.74
N THR A 51 11.11 -2.09 21.14
CA THR A 51 10.65 -3.19 20.27
C THR A 51 9.24 -2.98 19.74
N GLU A 52 8.45 -2.12 20.40
CA GLU A 52 7.06 -1.84 20.04
C GLU A 52 6.79 -0.33 20.04
N ILE A 53 5.99 0.12 19.07
CA ILE A 53 5.63 1.53 18.92
C ILE A 53 4.68 1.93 20.06
N PRO A 54 5.03 2.93 20.89
CA PRO A 54 4.15 3.41 21.96
C PRO A 54 2.83 3.93 21.37
N GLN A 55 1.68 3.64 21.98
CA GLN A 55 0.39 4.17 21.51
C GLN A 55 -0.02 5.50 22.15
N ASP A 56 0.69 5.91 23.22
CA ASP A 56 0.37 7.09 24.02
C ASP A 56 1.01 8.36 23.44
N PHE A 57 0.61 8.74 22.22
CA PHE A 57 1.02 9.99 21.59
C PHE A 57 -0.01 11.11 21.83
N PRO A 58 0.43 12.35 22.16
CA PRO A 58 -0.47 13.50 22.20
C PRO A 58 -1.13 13.76 20.84
N ASN A 59 -2.43 14.08 20.81
CA ASN A 59 -3.17 14.38 19.57
C ASN A 59 -2.61 15.61 18.81
N ASP A 60 -2.03 16.58 19.52
CA ASP A 60 -1.41 17.77 18.92
C ASP A 60 0.02 17.53 18.40
N THR A 61 0.45 16.28 18.32
CA THR A 61 1.77 15.90 17.82
C THR A 61 1.86 16.15 16.31
N ARG A 62 2.92 16.86 15.91
CA ARG A 62 3.22 17.14 14.51
C ARG A 62 4.43 16.37 13.98
N ARG A 63 5.34 15.98 14.84
CA ARG A 63 6.56 15.25 14.45
C ARG A 63 6.84 14.13 15.42
N ILE A 64 7.11 12.95 14.88
CA ILE A 64 7.49 11.77 15.66
C ILE A 64 8.81 11.25 15.12
N TYR A 65 9.79 11.16 16.00
CA TYR A 65 11.09 10.56 15.74
C TYR A 65 11.21 9.25 16.52
N LEU A 66 11.20 8.14 15.79
CA LEU A 66 11.25 6.76 16.28
C LEU A 66 12.48 6.01 15.72
N ASP A 67 13.46 6.76 15.24
CA ASP A 67 14.70 6.29 14.62
C ASP A 67 15.63 5.55 15.59
N PHE A 68 16.47 4.66 15.04
CA PHE A 68 17.46 3.87 15.80
C PHE A 68 16.83 3.00 16.92
N ASN A 69 15.67 2.41 16.69
CA ASN A 69 15.06 1.43 17.59
C ASN A 69 15.12 0.01 16.98
N LEU A 70 14.34 -0.92 17.53
CA LEU A 70 14.34 -2.34 17.15
C LEU A 70 12.94 -2.76 16.68
N PHE A 71 12.20 -1.85 16.03
CA PHE A 71 10.87 -2.17 15.51
C PHE A 71 10.99 -3.14 14.35
N THR A 72 10.21 -4.22 14.39
CA THR A 72 10.18 -5.24 13.32
C THR A 72 8.97 -5.12 12.41
N THR A 73 7.89 -4.52 12.91
CA THR A 73 6.62 -4.31 12.21
C THR A 73 5.98 -2.98 12.58
N VAL A 74 5.26 -2.35 11.66
CA VAL A 74 4.33 -1.26 11.98
C VAL A 74 2.90 -1.81 11.96
N PRO A 75 2.18 -1.82 13.10
CA PRO A 75 0.85 -2.40 13.18
C PRO A 75 -0.20 -1.53 12.50
N THR A 76 -1.33 -2.13 12.12
CA THR A 76 -2.48 -1.41 11.56
C THR A 76 -2.93 -0.29 12.51
N ASN A 77 -3.20 0.91 11.97
CA ASN A 77 -3.65 2.08 12.72
C ASN A 77 -2.69 2.57 13.82
N ALA A 78 -1.39 2.23 13.77
CA ALA A 78 -0.40 2.66 14.77
C ALA A 78 -0.43 4.17 15.06
N PHE A 79 -0.78 4.97 14.06
CA PHE A 79 -0.77 6.43 14.11
C PHE A 79 -2.15 7.07 13.83
N ALA A 80 -3.23 6.30 13.84
CA ALA A 80 -4.55 6.78 13.42
C ALA A 80 -5.12 7.93 14.29
N GLY A 81 -4.66 8.05 15.55
CA GLY A 81 -5.05 9.12 16.48
C GLY A 81 -4.32 10.45 16.29
N LEU A 82 -3.53 10.61 15.23
CA LEU A 82 -2.62 11.75 15.02
C LEU A 82 -2.95 12.53 13.73
N PRO A 83 -4.09 13.23 13.68
CA PRO A 83 -4.58 13.92 12.49
C PRO A 83 -3.73 15.12 12.06
N HIS A 84 -2.76 15.52 12.89
CA HIS A 84 -1.88 16.67 12.65
C HIS A 84 -0.43 16.27 12.42
N LEU A 85 -0.13 14.97 12.32
CA LEU A 85 1.22 14.48 12.10
C LEU A 85 1.70 14.87 10.70
N VAL A 86 2.83 15.55 10.64
CA VAL A 86 3.47 16.08 9.43
C VAL A 86 4.70 15.25 9.04
N GLU A 87 5.45 14.80 10.04
CA GLU A 87 6.73 14.13 9.86
C GLU A 87 6.79 12.87 10.75
N LEU A 88 7.10 11.74 10.13
CA LEU A 88 7.29 10.46 10.81
C LEU A 88 8.61 9.85 10.38
N ASP A 89 9.52 9.70 11.32
CA ASP A 89 10.82 9.06 11.11
C ASP A 89 10.85 7.70 11.80
N LEU A 90 10.91 6.64 10.99
CA LEU A 90 11.06 5.24 11.40
C LEU A 90 12.37 4.65 10.83
N SER A 91 13.32 5.51 10.45
CA SER A 91 14.58 5.07 9.87
C SER A 91 15.45 4.29 10.87
N HIS A 92 16.41 3.51 10.36
CA HIS A 92 17.36 2.78 11.20
C HIS A 92 16.69 1.85 12.22
N ASN A 93 15.61 1.18 11.83
CA ASN A 93 14.95 0.13 12.60
C ASN A 93 15.19 -1.25 11.94
N GLU A 94 14.50 -2.29 12.42
CA GLU A 94 14.55 -3.64 11.85
C GLU A 94 13.25 -4.00 11.11
N LEU A 95 12.56 -3.01 10.54
CA LEU A 95 11.24 -3.22 9.95
C LEU A 95 11.34 -4.17 8.78
N SER A 96 10.68 -5.32 8.91
CA SER A 96 10.64 -6.37 7.88
C SER A 96 9.30 -6.40 7.15
N GLN A 97 8.23 -5.92 7.81
CA GLN A 97 6.88 -5.89 7.29
C GLN A 97 6.13 -4.63 7.74
N LEU A 98 5.23 -4.15 6.89
CA LEU A 98 4.28 -3.09 7.21
C LEU A 98 2.88 -3.70 7.11
N GLU A 99 2.09 -3.64 8.19
CA GLU A 99 0.72 -4.16 8.16
C GLU A 99 -0.17 -3.32 7.24
N GLN A 100 -1.25 -3.92 6.76
CA GLN A 100 -2.27 -3.22 5.98
C GLN A 100 -2.79 -2.01 6.77
N GLY A 101 -2.83 -0.83 6.14
CA GLY A 101 -3.27 0.40 6.80
C GLY A 101 -2.39 0.83 7.98
N ALA A 102 -1.10 0.48 8.01
CA ALA A 102 -0.14 0.95 9.01
C ALA A 102 -0.16 2.49 9.18
N PHE A 103 -0.30 3.22 8.06
CA PHE A 103 -0.33 4.69 8.02
C PHE A 103 -1.75 5.27 7.84
N ARG A 104 -2.79 4.48 8.13
CA ARG A 104 -4.18 4.92 7.98
C ARG A 104 -4.45 6.11 8.91
N GLY A 105 -5.17 7.10 8.37
CA GLY A 105 -5.50 8.34 9.08
C GLY A 105 -4.47 9.46 8.91
N LEU A 106 -3.30 9.17 8.34
CA LEU A 106 -2.24 10.16 8.11
C LEU A 106 -2.29 10.82 6.71
N GLY A 107 -3.12 10.32 5.80
CA GLY A 107 -3.09 10.67 4.37
C GLY A 107 -3.20 12.15 4.03
N SER A 108 -3.93 12.93 4.84
CA SER A 108 -4.13 14.38 4.61
C SER A 108 -3.13 15.27 5.34
N SER A 109 -2.42 14.76 6.34
CA SER A 109 -1.57 15.58 7.22
C SER A 109 -0.08 15.30 7.02
N LEU A 110 0.28 14.04 6.75
CA LEU A 110 1.67 13.62 6.65
C LEU A 110 2.29 14.12 5.37
N GLN A 111 3.44 14.76 5.50
CA GLN A 111 4.19 15.33 4.38
C GLN A 111 5.48 14.56 4.13
N PHE A 112 6.04 13.94 5.18
CA PHE A 112 7.30 13.20 5.11
C PHE A 112 7.25 11.93 5.95
N LEU A 113 7.68 10.82 5.34
CA LEU A 113 7.80 9.51 5.95
C LEU A 113 9.18 8.94 5.65
N ASP A 114 10.00 8.74 6.68
CA ASP A 114 11.29 8.06 6.54
C ASP A 114 11.20 6.60 7.00
N LEU A 115 11.43 5.68 6.07
CA LEU A 115 11.54 4.24 6.30
C LEU A 115 12.91 3.70 5.88
N SER A 116 13.88 4.59 5.70
CA SER A 116 15.21 4.22 5.21
C SER A 116 15.98 3.37 6.21
N SER A 117 16.95 2.61 5.71
CA SER A 117 17.84 1.80 6.54
C SER A 117 17.08 0.79 7.43
N ASN A 118 16.09 0.11 6.85
CA ASN A 118 15.28 -0.94 7.48
C ASN A 118 15.56 -2.30 6.81
N LYS A 119 14.70 -3.30 7.02
CA LYS A 119 14.78 -4.66 6.49
C LYS A 119 13.61 -5.00 5.56
N LEU A 120 13.01 -3.99 4.92
CA LEU A 120 11.86 -4.19 4.04
C LEU A 120 12.29 -4.87 2.75
N VAL A 121 11.72 -6.05 2.50
CA VAL A 121 12.00 -6.84 1.30
C VAL A 121 10.96 -6.57 0.23
N ASN A 122 9.67 -6.69 0.57
CA ASN A 122 8.58 -6.51 -0.39
C ASN A 122 7.89 -5.17 -0.13
N PHE A 123 7.45 -4.50 -1.20
CA PHE A 123 6.64 -3.31 -1.09
C PHE A 123 5.17 -3.67 -0.89
N ASN A 124 4.58 -3.21 0.20
CA ASN A 124 3.16 -3.43 0.51
C ASN A 124 2.32 -2.20 0.12
N SER A 125 1.66 -2.22 -1.03
CA SER A 125 0.81 -1.12 -1.50
C SER A 125 -0.34 -0.79 -0.53
N GLU A 126 -0.87 -1.79 0.18
CA GLU A 126 -1.98 -1.60 1.12
C GLU A 126 -1.56 -0.86 2.41
N ALA A 127 -0.26 -0.84 2.72
CA ALA A 127 0.26 -0.05 3.84
C ALA A 127 0.27 1.46 3.52
N PHE A 128 0.47 1.81 2.24
CA PHE A 128 0.56 3.20 1.74
C PHE A 128 -0.75 3.71 1.13
N GLU A 129 -1.83 2.93 1.19
CA GLU A 129 -3.12 3.29 0.59
C GLU A 129 -3.63 4.65 1.14
N GLY A 130 -3.87 5.60 0.23
CA GLY A 130 -4.37 6.93 0.57
C GLY A 130 -3.34 7.87 1.20
N LEU A 131 -2.07 7.47 1.27
CA LEU A 131 -0.97 8.33 1.74
C LEU A 131 -0.46 9.24 0.62
N GLN A 132 -0.38 10.55 0.87
CA GLN A 132 0.13 11.56 -0.08
C GLN A 132 1.42 12.23 0.45
N ALA A 133 2.24 11.44 1.15
CA ALA A 133 3.45 11.92 1.80
C ALA A 133 4.68 11.56 0.97
N ARG A 134 5.73 12.40 1.05
CA ARG A 134 7.04 12.07 0.48
C ARG A 134 7.68 10.95 1.29
N ALA A 135 7.88 9.79 0.68
CA ALA A 135 8.45 8.63 1.35
C ALA A 135 9.93 8.43 0.98
N ASN A 136 10.78 8.22 1.99
CA ASN A 136 12.15 7.77 1.83
C ASN A 136 12.25 6.26 2.11
N LEU A 137 12.51 5.49 1.05
CA LEU A 137 12.56 4.02 1.07
C LEU A 137 13.99 3.46 0.86
N THR A 138 15.00 4.32 0.95
CA THR A 138 16.39 3.95 0.64
C THR A 138 16.99 2.95 1.63
N ASN A 139 18.08 2.28 1.25
CA ASN A 139 18.81 1.34 2.12
C ASN A 139 17.94 0.21 2.71
N ASN A 140 17.03 -0.33 1.91
CA ASN A 140 16.25 -1.51 2.26
C ASN A 140 16.58 -2.66 1.28
N PRO A 141 16.51 -3.93 1.73
CA PRO A 141 16.82 -5.11 0.95
C PRO A 141 15.72 -5.46 -0.08
N TRP A 142 15.37 -4.52 -0.96
CA TRP A 142 14.22 -4.64 -1.84
C TRP A 142 14.30 -5.87 -2.76
N HIS A 143 13.23 -6.63 -2.79
CA HIS A 143 12.91 -7.62 -3.80
C HIS A 143 12.11 -6.92 -4.90
N CYS A 144 12.70 -6.82 -6.08
CA CYS A 144 12.10 -6.16 -7.22
C CYS A 144 11.31 -7.15 -8.06
N ASP A 145 9.98 -7.04 -7.98
CA ASP A 145 9.02 -7.82 -8.74
C ASP A 145 8.07 -6.91 -9.53
N CYS A 146 7.12 -7.51 -10.24
CA CYS A 146 6.10 -6.77 -10.98
C CYS A 146 5.22 -5.91 -10.04
N SER A 147 4.97 -6.36 -8.80
CA SER A 147 4.18 -5.63 -7.80
C SER A 147 4.82 -4.29 -7.46
N LEU A 148 6.13 -4.30 -7.18
CA LEU A 148 6.92 -3.11 -6.90
C LEU A 148 6.94 -2.14 -8.11
N GLN A 149 7.12 -2.67 -9.33
CA GLN A 149 7.12 -1.87 -10.55
C GLN A 149 5.82 -1.09 -10.77
N MET A 150 4.69 -1.72 -10.44
CA MET A 150 3.38 -1.08 -10.55
C MET A 150 3.10 -0.09 -9.42
N ALA A 151 3.64 -0.33 -8.22
CA ALA A 151 3.33 0.47 -7.04
C ALA A 151 4.17 1.75 -6.91
N LEU A 152 5.47 1.70 -7.26
CA LEU A 152 6.40 2.83 -7.11
C LEU A 152 5.94 4.14 -7.79
N PRO A 153 5.35 4.14 -9.01
CA PRO A 153 4.86 5.35 -9.65
C PRO A 153 3.72 6.05 -8.88
N HIS A 154 3.04 5.35 -7.98
CA HIS A 154 1.95 5.88 -7.16
C HIS A 154 2.40 6.43 -5.81
N VAL A 155 3.69 6.28 -5.47
CA VAL A 155 4.26 6.79 -4.23
C VAL A 155 5.07 8.03 -4.55
N ASP A 156 4.77 9.14 -3.86
CA ASP A 156 5.61 10.33 -3.94
C ASP A 156 6.94 10.06 -3.24
N LEU A 157 8.00 9.83 -4.02
CA LEU A 157 9.34 9.60 -3.47
C LEU A 157 10.06 10.93 -3.25
N GLU A 158 10.86 10.99 -2.19
CA GLU A 158 11.76 12.13 -2.00
C GLU A 158 12.80 12.21 -3.13
N PRO A 159 13.07 13.40 -3.72
CA PRO A 159 13.97 13.52 -4.88
C PRO A 159 15.40 12.99 -4.66
N ALA A 160 15.90 13.07 -3.42
CA ALA A 160 17.19 12.50 -3.05
C ALA A 160 17.17 10.96 -3.00
N SER A 161 16.01 10.36 -2.76
CA SER A 161 15.80 8.92 -2.62
C SER A 161 15.67 8.18 -3.96
N LEU A 162 15.51 8.91 -5.08
CA LEU A 162 15.30 8.34 -6.41
C LEU A 162 16.44 7.40 -6.86
N LYS A 163 17.66 7.57 -6.33
CA LYS A 163 18.81 6.70 -6.64
C LYS A 163 19.08 5.61 -5.60
N GLY A 164 18.46 5.70 -4.42
CA GLY A 164 18.80 4.84 -3.29
C GLY A 164 17.91 3.60 -3.12
N ILE A 165 16.89 3.42 -3.98
CA ILE A 165 16.10 2.19 -4.05
C ILE A 165 16.84 1.23 -4.96
N VAL A 166 17.58 0.30 -4.36
CA VAL A 166 18.41 -0.68 -5.05
C VAL A 166 17.81 -2.07 -4.88
N CYS A 167 17.66 -2.80 -5.98
CA CYS A 167 17.18 -4.17 -5.94
C CYS A 167 18.26 -5.08 -5.35
N GLN A 168 17.98 -5.80 -4.27
CA GLN A 168 18.86 -6.84 -3.76
C GLN A 168 18.57 -8.19 -4.43
N THR A 169 17.29 -8.48 -4.65
CA THR A 169 16.81 -9.68 -5.34
C THR A 169 15.70 -9.29 -6.32
N SER A 170 15.35 -10.18 -7.24
CA SER A 170 14.31 -9.92 -8.22
C SER A 170 13.68 -11.18 -8.79
N ASP A 171 12.44 -11.05 -9.26
CA ASP A 171 11.75 -12.06 -10.05
C ASP A 171 11.30 -11.44 -11.39
N PRO A 172 11.72 -11.98 -12.55
CA PRO A 172 12.58 -13.17 -12.74
C PRO A 172 14.08 -12.93 -12.47
N GLU A 173 14.73 -13.93 -11.86
CA GLU A 173 16.15 -13.90 -11.45
C GLU A 173 17.12 -13.65 -12.61
N GLU A 174 16.75 -14.02 -13.83
CA GLU A 174 17.55 -13.90 -15.06
C GLU A 174 17.79 -12.46 -15.53
N ILE A 175 17.02 -11.49 -15.03
CA ILE A 175 17.12 -10.08 -15.46
C ILE A 175 18.36 -9.39 -14.86
N GLY A 176 18.95 -9.94 -13.79
CA GLY A 176 20.22 -9.44 -13.26
C GLY A 176 20.15 -8.03 -12.67
N VAL A 177 19.00 -7.61 -12.12
CA VAL A 177 18.83 -6.27 -11.50
C VAL A 177 19.49 -6.10 -10.13
N GLN A 178 20.15 -7.15 -9.63
CA GLN A 178 20.79 -7.11 -8.32
C GLN A 178 21.87 -6.02 -8.29
N GLY A 179 21.73 -5.07 -7.36
CA GLY A 179 22.63 -3.93 -7.21
C GLY A 179 22.31 -2.73 -8.10
N LEU A 180 21.27 -2.80 -8.95
CA LEU A 180 20.82 -1.67 -9.74
C LEU A 180 19.78 -0.83 -9.00
N SER A 181 19.87 0.48 -9.16
CA SER A 181 18.84 1.42 -8.74
C SER A 181 17.61 1.27 -9.65
N PHE A 182 16.46 0.98 -9.06
CA PHE A 182 15.23 0.63 -9.77
C PHE A 182 14.81 1.68 -10.81
N LEU A 183 14.84 2.97 -10.44
CA LEU A 183 14.36 4.08 -11.27
C LEU A 183 15.31 4.49 -12.40
N LEU A 184 16.56 4.01 -12.39
CA LEU A 184 17.54 4.28 -13.45
C LEU A 184 17.67 3.11 -14.43
N ALA A 185 16.83 2.08 -14.31
CA ALA A 185 16.79 0.93 -15.20
C ALA A 185 15.49 0.91 -16.05
N PRO A 186 15.26 1.92 -16.92
CA PRO A 186 13.99 2.11 -17.62
C PRO A 186 13.66 1.02 -18.66
N ASP A 187 14.65 0.24 -19.09
CA ASP A 187 14.48 -0.80 -20.11
C ASP A 187 14.06 -2.16 -19.52
N ILE A 188 13.80 -2.23 -18.22
CA ILE A 188 13.54 -3.49 -17.51
C ILE A 188 12.03 -3.70 -17.31
N ASP A 189 11.51 -4.79 -17.87
CA ASP A 189 10.12 -5.22 -17.70
C ASP A 189 10.05 -6.44 -16.76
N LEU A 190 9.83 -6.21 -15.47
CA LEU A 190 9.64 -7.28 -14.47
C LEU A 190 8.27 -7.96 -14.62
N CYS A 191 7.32 -7.30 -15.29
CA CYS A 191 5.98 -7.83 -15.51
C CYS A 191 5.88 -8.75 -16.75
N VAL A 192 6.99 -9.04 -17.43
CA VAL A 192 7.03 -9.89 -18.63
C VAL A 192 6.43 -11.28 -18.41
N VAL A 193 6.69 -11.90 -17.25
CA VAL A 193 6.18 -13.23 -16.90
C VAL A 193 4.67 -13.19 -16.70
N MET A 194 4.17 -12.20 -15.95
CA MET A 194 2.73 -11.99 -15.74
C MET A 194 2.01 -11.76 -17.07
N LYS A 195 2.54 -10.88 -17.93
CA LYS A 195 1.98 -10.60 -19.26
C LYS A 195 1.90 -11.86 -20.13
N ARG A 196 2.95 -12.69 -20.12
CA ARG A 196 2.96 -13.96 -20.85
C ARG A 196 1.89 -14.93 -20.33
N THR A 197 1.69 -15.02 -19.02
CA THR A 197 0.64 -15.89 -18.45
C THR A 197 -0.77 -15.41 -18.81
N THR A 198 -1.01 -14.10 -18.83
CA THR A 198 -2.30 -13.54 -19.26
C THR A 198 -2.58 -13.79 -20.74
N ASP A 199 -1.57 -13.69 -21.61
CA ASP A 199 -1.71 -13.98 -23.04
C ASP A 199 -2.07 -15.46 -23.27
N VAL A 200 -1.40 -16.38 -22.58
CA VAL A 200 -1.70 -17.83 -22.66
C VAL A 200 -3.10 -18.13 -22.12
N ALA A 201 -3.46 -17.57 -20.96
CA ALA A 201 -4.80 -17.76 -20.38
C ALA A 201 -5.90 -17.24 -21.31
N MET A 202 -5.71 -16.06 -21.90
CA MET A 202 -6.65 -15.49 -22.86
C MET A 202 -6.81 -16.37 -24.10
N LEU A 203 -5.71 -16.92 -24.64
CA LEU A 203 -5.77 -17.87 -25.77
C LEU A 203 -6.51 -19.15 -25.41
N VAL A 204 -6.28 -19.71 -24.22
CA VAL A 204 -6.99 -20.91 -23.74
C VAL A 204 -8.49 -20.64 -23.59
N VAL A 205 -8.86 -19.50 -22.98
CA VAL A 205 -10.27 -19.09 -22.83
C VAL A 205 -10.93 -18.86 -24.19
N MET A 206 -10.22 -18.20 -25.12
CA MET A 206 -10.71 -17.96 -26.47
C MET A 206 -10.98 -19.28 -27.21
N PHE A 207 -10.04 -20.23 -27.13
CA PHE A 207 -10.20 -21.55 -27.75
C PHE A 207 -11.35 -22.34 -27.10
N GLY A 208 -11.50 -22.26 -25.77
CA GLY A 208 -12.64 -22.82 -25.04
C GLY A 208 -13.99 -22.23 -25.49
N TRP A 209 -14.05 -20.91 -25.69
CA TRP A 209 -15.25 -20.23 -26.18
C TRP A 209 -15.58 -20.63 -27.62
N PHE A 210 -14.59 -20.64 -28.52
CA PHE A 210 -14.80 -21.07 -29.91
C PHE A 210 -15.27 -22.51 -30.01
N THR A 211 -14.66 -23.43 -29.25
CA THR A 211 -15.07 -24.83 -29.23
C THR A 211 -16.48 -25.02 -28.70
N MET A 212 -16.88 -24.25 -27.66
CA MET A 212 -18.24 -24.26 -27.12
C MET A 212 -19.25 -23.73 -28.15
N VAL A 213 -18.98 -22.59 -28.78
CA VAL A 213 -19.85 -21.98 -29.81
C VAL A 213 -20.00 -22.88 -31.03
N ILE A 214 -18.90 -23.46 -31.53
CA ILE A 214 -18.93 -24.40 -32.66
C ILE A 214 -19.76 -25.64 -32.29
N SER A 215 -19.57 -26.19 -31.09
CA SER A 215 -20.33 -27.35 -30.62
C SER A 215 -21.83 -27.04 -30.50
N TYR A 216 -22.17 -25.87 -29.97
CA TYR A 216 -23.55 -25.39 -29.89
C TYR A 216 -24.18 -25.21 -31.28
N LEU A 217 -23.47 -24.62 -32.23
CA LEU A 217 -23.95 -24.45 -33.61
C LEU A 217 -24.16 -25.80 -34.30
N VAL A 218 -23.22 -26.74 -34.16
CA VAL A 218 -23.37 -28.10 -34.72
C VAL A 218 -24.57 -28.80 -34.10
N TYR A 219 -24.73 -28.72 -32.77
CA TYR A 219 -25.90 -29.26 -32.08
C TYR A 219 -27.20 -28.64 -32.60
N TYR A 220 -27.27 -27.31 -32.67
CA TYR A 220 -28.44 -26.57 -33.12
C TYR A 220 -28.82 -26.93 -34.56
N VAL A 221 -27.85 -26.97 -35.48
CA VAL A 221 -28.09 -27.36 -36.88
C VAL A 221 -28.60 -28.79 -36.96
N ARG A 222 -28.00 -29.73 -36.23
CA ARG A 222 -28.48 -31.13 -36.23
C ARG A 222 -29.88 -31.26 -35.66
N ALA A 223 -30.16 -30.62 -34.53
CA ALA A 223 -31.48 -30.62 -33.92
C ALA A 223 -32.54 -30.04 -34.86
N ASN A 224 -32.22 -28.92 -35.54
CA ASN A 224 -33.15 -28.27 -36.46
C ASN A 224 -33.36 -29.09 -37.75
N GLN A 225 -32.32 -29.78 -38.24
CA GLN A 225 -32.43 -30.74 -39.34
C GLN A 225 -33.31 -31.94 -38.98
N GLU A 226 -33.17 -32.49 -37.77
CA GLU A 226 -34.02 -33.57 -37.27
C GLU A 226 -35.48 -33.15 -37.11
N ASP A 227 -35.73 -31.93 -36.63
CA ASP A 227 -37.08 -31.38 -36.48
C ASP A 227 -37.76 -31.16 -37.84
N ALA A 228 -37.06 -30.55 -38.81
CA ALA A 228 -37.54 -30.39 -40.17
C ALA A 228 -37.87 -31.74 -40.85
N ARG A 229 -37.04 -32.77 -40.61
CA ARG A 229 -37.27 -34.12 -41.13
C ARG A 229 -38.56 -34.72 -40.56
N ARG A 230 -38.78 -34.60 -39.24
CA ARG A 230 -40.01 -35.07 -38.57
C ARG A 230 -41.26 -34.36 -39.09
N HIS A 231 -41.19 -33.04 -39.29
CA HIS A 231 -42.31 -32.27 -39.86
C HIS A 231 -42.68 -32.72 -41.28
N LEU A 232 -41.69 -33.02 -42.13
CA LEU A 232 -41.91 -33.47 -43.49
C LEU A 232 -42.54 -34.87 -43.55
N GLU A 233 -42.16 -35.76 -42.63
CA GLU A 233 -42.78 -37.08 -42.45
C GLU A 233 -44.24 -36.98 -41.98
N TYR A 234 -44.53 -36.07 -41.04
CA TYR A 234 -45.90 -35.78 -40.61
C TYR A 234 -46.77 -35.29 -41.77
N LEU A 235 -46.28 -34.34 -42.58
CA LEU A 235 -47.00 -33.85 -43.75
C LEU A 235 -47.30 -34.93 -44.79
N LYS A 236 -46.36 -35.89 -44.98
CA LYS A 236 -46.59 -37.04 -45.87
C LYS A 236 -47.61 -38.03 -45.34
N SER A 237 -47.81 -38.10 -44.03
CA SER A 237 -48.77 -38.99 -43.39
C SER A 237 -50.21 -38.46 -43.44
N LEU A 238 -50.42 -37.19 -43.80
CA LEU A 238 -51.75 -36.61 -43.93
C LEU A 238 -52.48 -37.20 -45.16
N PRO A 239 -53.76 -37.61 -45.03
CA PRO A 239 -54.52 -38.14 -46.15
C PRO A 239 -54.72 -37.06 -47.23
N SER A 240 -54.36 -37.37 -48.48
CA SER A 240 -54.67 -36.50 -49.62
C SER A 240 -56.18 -36.48 -49.87
N LYS A 241 -56.81 -35.32 -49.80
CA LYS A 241 -58.22 -35.13 -50.17
C LYS A 241 -58.36 -35.35 -51.70
N PRO A 242 -59.21 -36.27 -52.18
CA PRO A 242 -59.40 -36.46 -53.62
C PRO A 242 -60.03 -35.20 -54.24
N MET A 243 -59.40 -34.71 -55.31
CA MET A 243 -59.94 -33.65 -56.18
C MET A 243 -61.18 -34.20 -56.89
N GLN A 244 -62.36 -33.65 -56.59
CA GLN A 244 -63.57 -33.94 -57.36
C GLN A 244 -63.49 -33.21 -58.72
N PRO A 245 -63.73 -33.90 -59.85
CA PRO A 245 -63.82 -33.23 -61.15
C PRO A 245 -65.08 -32.36 -61.22
N SER A 246 -64.91 -31.16 -61.79
CA SER A 246 -66.00 -30.27 -62.19
C SER A 246 -66.88 -30.94 -63.23
N PRO A 247 -68.22 -30.95 -63.07
CA PRO A 247 -69.12 -31.15 -64.20
C PRO A 247 -69.30 -29.81 -64.91
N ASP A 248 -68.86 -29.73 -66.16
CA ASP A 248 -69.47 -28.85 -67.16
C ASP A 248 -70.95 -29.23 -67.27
N GLU A 249 -71.86 -28.35 -66.83
CA GLU A 249 -73.17 -28.04 -67.43
C GLU A 249 -73.70 -26.68 -66.90
#